data_AF-A0A0Q9R157-F1
#
_entry.id   AF-A0A0Q9R157-F1
#
_cell.length_a   1.000
_cell.length_b   1.000
_cell.length_c   1.000
_cell.angle_alpha   90.00
_cell.angle_beta   90.00
_cell.angle_gamma   90.00
#
_symmetry.space_group_name_H-M   'P 1'
#
loop_
_entity.id
_entity.type
_entity.pdbx_description
1 polymer ?
#
loop_
_entity_poly.entity_id
_entity_poly.type
_entity_poly.pdbx_seq_one_letter_code
_entity_poly.pdbx_strand_id
1 'polypeptide(L)'
;MYLSMASGLICEQEPSEAARDFARQLRLQADVVDAVRERLGVARSIGWESPAGRNFRAYLIERETGLRSASVLLREAAVSMEGYGVALRMGETTNGSQI
;
A
#
# COMPACT_ATOMS: atom_id res chain seq x y z
N MET A 1 7.04 -31.24 17.01
CA MET A 1 6.48 -29.88 16.96
C MET A 1 6.54 -29.47 15.48
N TYR A 2 5.40 -29.51 14.81
CA TYR A 2 5.29 -29.35 13.36
C TYR A 2 5.53 -27.89 12.95
N LEU A 3 6.69 -27.61 12.35
CA LEU A 3 6.91 -26.44 11.49
C LEU A 3 7.12 -26.98 10.07
N SER A 4 6.04 -27.51 9.52
CA SER A 4 5.88 -27.83 8.10
C SER A 4 4.55 -27.21 7.68
N MET A 5 4.55 -26.63 6.48
CA MET A 5 3.40 -26.05 5.77
C MET A 5 3.18 -24.54 5.91
N ALA A 6 4.16 -23.77 5.42
CA ALA A 6 3.86 -22.51 4.71
C ALA A 6 4.63 -22.39 3.37
N SER A 7 5.18 -23.49 2.84
CA SER A 7 5.76 -23.58 1.49
C SER A 7 4.74 -24.08 0.46
N GLY A 8 3.48 -23.65 0.58
CA GLY A 8 2.35 -24.28 -0.10
C GLY A 8 1.53 -23.37 -1.03
N LEU A 9 2.03 -22.19 -1.41
CA LEU A 9 1.34 -21.28 -2.33
C LEU A 9 2.30 -20.49 -3.26
N ILE A 10 3.46 -21.04 -3.60
CA ILE A 10 4.12 -20.62 -4.85
C ILE A 10 3.40 -21.38 -5.96
N CYS A 11 2.16 -20.95 -6.23
CA CYS A 11 1.64 -21.11 -7.58
C CYS A 11 2.64 -20.39 -8.48
N GLU A 12 3.16 -21.07 -9.51
CA GLU A 12 4.04 -20.49 -10.53
C GLU A 12 3.25 -19.43 -11.31
N GLN A 13 2.97 -18.32 -10.66
CA GLN A 13 2.25 -17.21 -11.25
C GLN A 13 3.23 -16.49 -12.16
N GLU A 14 2.82 -16.23 -13.41
CA GLU A 14 3.61 -15.44 -14.36
C GLU A 14 4.06 -14.14 -13.67
N PRO A 15 5.35 -13.75 -13.79
CA PRO A 15 5.88 -12.56 -13.12
C PRO A 15 5.03 -11.30 -13.36
N SER A 16 4.46 -11.16 -14.57
CA SER A 16 3.56 -10.06 -14.90
C SER A 16 2.24 -10.06 -14.11
N GLU A 17 1.70 -11.22 -13.76
CA GLU A 17 0.49 -11.36 -12.95
C GLU A 17 0.79 -11.07 -11.48
N ALA A 18 1.90 -11.61 -10.95
CA ALA A 18 2.34 -11.32 -9.60
C ALA A 18 2.56 -9.82 -9.36
N ALA A 19 3.16 -9.11 -10.34
CA ALA A 19 3.34 -7.67 -10.27
C ALA A 19 2.01 -6.89 -10.25
N ARG A 20 1.02 -7.30 -11.06
CA ARG A 20 -0.32 -6.69 -11.05
C ARG A 20 -1.06 -6.92 -9.74
N ASP A 21 -0.97 -8.12 -9.18
CA ASP A 21 -1.61 -8.43 -7.90
C ASP A 21 -0.97 -7.66 -6.74
N PHE A 22 0.35 -7.52 -6.75
CA PHE A 22 1.03 -6.69 -5.77
C PHE A 22 0.66 -5.20 -5.90
N ALA A 23 0.56 -4.67 -7.13
CA ALA A 23 0.07 -3.31 -7.37
C ALA A 23 -1.35 -3.10 -6.79
N ARG A 24 -2.24 -4.09 -6.93
CA ARG A 24 -3.59 -4.06 -6.35
C ARG A 24 -3.54 -4.05 -4.82
N GLN A 25 -2.69 -4.89 -4.22
CA GLN A 25 -2.52 -4.93 -2.77
C GLN A 25 -2.01 -3.57 -2.23
N LEU A 26 -1.04 -2.95 -2.88
CA LEU A 26 -0.54 -1.63 -2.49
C LEU A 26 -1.63 -0.55 -2.49
N ARG A 27 -2.54 -0.57 -3.47
CA ARG A 27 -3.70 0.34 -3.51
C ARG A 27 -4.64 0.11 -2.34
N LEU A 28 -4.97 -1.14 -2.03
CA LEU A 28 -5.79 -1.48 -0.88
C LEU A 28 -5.16 -1.03 0.44
N GLN A 29 -3.84 -1.20 0.59
CA GLN A 29 -3.12 -0.70 1.77
C GLN A 29 -3.13 0.83 1.84
N ALA A 30 -3.01 1.53 0.71
CA ALA A 30 -3.11 2.99 0.67
C ALA A 30 -4.49 3.48 1.14
N ASP A 31 -5.57 2.79 0.75
CA ASP A 31 -6.93 3.12 1.16
C ASP A 31 -7.14 2.87 2.67
N VAL A 32 -6.56 1.80 3.22
CA VAL A 32 -6.55 1.57 4.68
C VAL A 32 -5.82 2.69 5.42
N VAL A 33 -4.67 3.14 4.91
CA VAL A 33 -3.91 4.25 5.51
C VAL A 33 -4.74 5.54 5.48
N ASP A 34 -5.44 5.83 4.38
CA ASP A 34 -6.33 6.99 4.30
C ASP A 34 -7.50 6.90 5.27
N ALA A 35 -8.12 5.72 5.43
CA ALA A 35 -9.18 5.53 6.41
C ALA A 35 -8.70 5.78 7.86
N VAL A 36 -7.46 5.39 8.19
CA VAL A 36 -6.84 5.72 9.49
C VAL A 36 -6.61 7.23 9.62
N ARG A 37 -6.11 7.88 8.57
CA ARG A 37 -5.89 9.33 8.53
C ARG A 37 -7.20 10.10 8.76
N GLU A 38 -8.29 9.69 8.12
CA GLU A 38 -9.61 10.31 8.28
C GLU A 38 -10.10 10.21 9.73
N ARG A 39 -9.90 9.07 10.39
CA ARG A 39 -10.22 8.90 11.82
C ARG A 39 -9.40 9.81 12.72
N LEU A 40 -8.12 10.06 12.40
CA LEU A 40 -7.32 11.07 13.11
C LEU A 40 -7.89 12.48 12.92
N GLY A 41 -8.42 12.79 11.73
CA GLY A 41 -9.11 14.05 11.46
C GLY A 41 -10.31 14.29 12.40
N VAL A 42 -11.08 13.24 12.67
CA VAL A 42 -12.18 13.28 13.66
C VAL A 42 -11.62 13.53 15.07
N ALA A 43 -10.59 12.80 15.50
CA ALA A 43 -9.97 13.00 16.81
C ALA A 43 -9.43 14.43 17.01
N ARG A 44 -8.91 15.05 15.95
CA ARG A 44 -8.41 16.43 15.96
C ARG A 44 -9.51 17.47 16.21
N SER A 45 -10.76 17.17 15.83
CA SER A 45 -11.91 18.05 16.03
C SER A 45 -12.46 18.07 17.47
N ILE A 46 -11.91 17.24 18.36
CA ILE A 46 -12.32 17.23 19.77
C ILE A 46 -11.98 18.58 20.42
N GLY A 47 -13.00 19.22 21.01
CA GLY A 47 -12.96 20.52 21.66
C GLY A 47 -12.21 20.52 23.00
N TRP A 48 -10.92 20.15 22.97
CA TRP A 48 -10.06 20.15 24.15
C TRP A 48 -9.17 21.41 24.17
N GLU A 49 -9.52 22.40 24.99
CA GLU A 49 -8.91 23.74 24.94
C GLU A 49 -7.69 23.95 25.85
N SER A 50 -7.26 22.91 26.57
CA SER A 50 -6.08 22.97 27.45
C SER A 50 -4.75 23.04 26.67
N PRO A 51 -3.62 23.41 27.32
CA PRO A 51 -2.29 23.27 26.72
C PRO A 51 -2.01 21.84 26.21
N ALA A 52 -2.43 20.81 26.96
CA ALA A 52 -2.33 19.42 26.54
C ALA A 52 -3.14 19.13 25.27
N GLY A 53 -4.34 19.70 25.17
CA GLY A 53 -5.19 19.58 23.97
C GLY A 53 -4.57 20.24 22.74
N ARG A 54 -3.91 21.41 22.90
CA ARG A 54 -3.17 22.06 21.81
C ARG A 54 -1.98 21.21 21.33
N ASN A 55 -1.19 20.66 22.26
CA ASN A 55 -0.06 19.79 21.94
C ASN A 55 -0.53 18.51 21.24
N PHE A 56 -1.62 17.91 21.72
CA PHE A 56 -2.22 16.73 21.09
C PHE A 56 -2.71 17.02 19.67
N ARG A 57 -3.38 18.16 19.43
CA ARG A 57 -3.76 18.57 18.07
C ARG A 57 -2.55 18.76 17.15
N ALA A 58 -1.49 19.39 17.63
CA ALA A 58 -0.26 19.56 16.85
C ALA A 58 0.36 18.20 16.48
N TYR A 59 0.44 17.27 17.44
CA TYR A 59 0.88 15.90 17.20
C TYR A 59 0.00 15.18 16.16
N LEU A 60 -1.33 15.31 16.25
CA LEU A 60 -2.23 14.69 15.27
C LEU A 60 -2.04 15.26 13.85
N ILE A 61 -1.80 16.57 13.71
CA ILE A 61 -1.51 17.19 12.40
C ILE A 61 -0.23 16.62 11.78
N GLU A 62 0.83 16.47 12.59
CA GLU A 62 2.08 15.87 12.14
C GLU A 62 1.86 14.42 11.66
N ARG A 63 1.12 13.62 12.44
CA ARG A 63 0.82 12.22 12.08
C ARG A 63 -0.08 12.13 10.85
N GLU A 64 -1.07 13.00 10.72
CA GLU A 64 -1.94 13.08 9.53
C GLU A 64 -1.13 13.35 8.27
N THR A 65 -0.14 14.25 8.37
CA THR A 65 0.80 14.56 7.28
C THR A 65 1.64 13.33 6.91
N GLY A 66 2.20 12.63 7.91
CA GLY A 66 2.96 11.41 7.69
C GLY A 66 2.15 10.29 7.01
N LEU A 67 0.91 10.08 7.45
CA LEU A 67 0.02 9.08 6.85
C LEU A 67 -0.38 9.46 5.41
N ARG A 68 -0.62 10.75 5.15
CA ARG A 68 -0.87 11.23 3.79
C ARG A 68 0.32 10.90 2.89
N SER A 69 1.54 11.24 3.29
CA SER A 69 2.75 10.92 2.51
C SER A 69 2.90 9.42 2.28
N ALA A 70 2.67 8.59 3.30
CA ALA A 70 2.72 7.14 3.16
C ALA A 70 1.69 6.60 2.15
N SER A 71 0.44 7.09 2.19
CA SER A 71 -0.61 6.69 1.24
C SER A 71 -0.27 7.07 -0.21
N VAL A 72 0.40 8.21 -0.42
CA VAL A 72 0.86 8.65 -1.74
C VAL A 72 1.96 7.72 -2.25
N LEU A 73 2.97 7.44 -1.43
CA LEU A 73 4.07 6.54 -1.79
C LEU A 73 3.59 5.12 -2.14
N LEU A 74 2.58 4.60 -1.42
CA LEU A 74 1.98 3.30 -1.74
C LEU A 74 1.30 3.31 -3.12
N ARG A 75 0.63 4.41 -3.48
CA ARG A 75 -0.02 4.56 -4.80
C ARG A 75 1.00 4.73 -5.92
N GLU A 76 2.07 5.49 -5.68
CA GLU A 76 3.18 5.62 -6.63
C GLU A 76 3.85 4.26 -6.86
N ALA A 77 4.13 3.51 -5.79
CA ALA A 77 4.67 2.16 -5.89
C ALA A 77 3.72 1.22 -6.68
N ALA A 78 2.40 1.32 -6.47
CA ALA A 78 1.43 0.55 -7.24
C ALA A 78 1.47 0.87 -8.75
N VAL A 79 1.59 2.15 -9.12
CA VAL A 79 1.73 2.58 -10.52
C VAL A 79 3.03 2.02 -11.11
N SER A 80 4.15 2.10 -10.39
CA SER A 80 5.41 1.53 -10.86
C SER A 80 5.33 0.00 -11.04
N MET A 81 4.72 -0.71 -10.09
CA MET A 81 4.54 -2.17 -10.18
C MET A 81 3.67 -2.59 -11.36
N GLU A 82 2.61 -1.83 -11.66
CA GLU A 82 1.79 -2.08 -12.84
C GLU A 82 2.56 -1.83 -14.15
N GLY A 83 3.37 -0.77 -14.19
CA GLY A 83 4.29 -0.50 -15.30
C GLY A 83 5.27 -1.66 -15.53
N TYR A 84 5.85 -2.20 -14.45
CA TYR A 84 6.71 -3.39 -14.55
C TYR A 84 5.95 -4.63 -15.00
N GLY A 85 4.74 -4.86 -14.50
CA GLY A 85 3.91 -5.98 -14.95
C GLY A 85 3.57 -5.92 -16.44
N VAL A 86 3.35 -4.72 -17.00
CA VAL A 86 3.16 -4.54 -18.45
C VAL A 86 4.43 -4.90 -19.22
N ALA A 87 5.60 -4.41 -18.78
CA ALA A 87 6.88 -4.71 -19.43
C ALA A 87 7.21 -6.21 -19.40
N LEU A 88 6.97 -6.88 -18.26
CA LEU A 88 7.14 -8.33 -18.14
C LEU A 88 6.24 -9.08 -19.10
N ARG A 89 4.96 -8.71 -19.19
CA ARG A 89 4.03 -9.39 -20.12
C ARG A 89 4.41 -9.24 -21.58
N MET A 90 4.98 -8.09 -21.97
CA MET A 90 5.52 -7.91 -23.32
C MET A 90 6.71 -8.85 -23.59
N GLY A 91 7.57 -9.07 -22.58
CA GLY A 91 8.67 -10.04 -22.66
C GLY A 91 8.18 -11.49 -22.73
N GLU A 92 7.23 -11.86 -21.87
CA GLU A 92 6.61 -13.20 -21.80
C GLU A 92 5.96 -13.58 -23.15
N THR A 93 5.20 -12.66 -23.74
CA THR A 93 4.53 -12.88 -25.04
C THR A 93 5.49 -12.94 -26.23
N THR A 94 6.60 -12.20 -26.19
CA THR A 94 7.64 -12.23 -27.23
C THR A 94 8.40 -13.56 -27.21
N ASN A 95 8.77 -14.05 -26.02
CA ASN A 95 9.47 -15.33 -25.87
C ASN A 95 8.58 -16.53 -26.18
N GLY A 96 7.28 -16.47 -25.84
CA GLY A 96 6.32 -17.53 -26.15
C GLY A 96 5.99 -17.67 -27.64
N SER A 97 6.30 -16.66 -28.48
CA SER A 97 6.09 -16.71 -29.93
C SER A 97 7.29 -17.28 -30.71
N GLN A 98 8.39 -17.62 -30.04
CA GLN A 98 9.61 -18.18 -30.65
C GLN A 98 9.74 -19.71 -30.49
N ILE A 99 8.69 -20.39 -30.02
CA ILE A 99 8.58 -21.85 -29.89
C ILE A 99 7.46 -22.33 -30.80
#